data_AF-A0A539DDH2-F1
#
_entry.id   AF-A0A539DDH2-F1
#
_cell.length_a   1.000
_cell.length_b   1.000
_cell.length_c   1.000
_cell.angle_alpha   90.00
_cell.angle_beta   90.00
_cell.angle_gamma   90.00
#
_symmetry.space_group_name_H-M   'P 1'
#
loop_
_entity.id
_entity.type
_entity.pdbx_description
1 polymer ?
#
loop_
_entity_poly.entity_id
_entity_poly.type
_entity_poly.pdbx_seq_one_letter_code
_entity_poly.pdbx_strand_id
1 'polypeptide(L)' 'KACTLPLTGTGVVSRVITDLCVFDVKPDGSGLELIELAEGVTLEEVASKTEATYTIAPGLA' A
#
# COMPACT_ATOMS: atom_id res chain seq x y z
N LYS A 1 11.33 1.28 -4.57
CA LYS A 1 11.95 0.27 -3.67
C LYS A 1 11.68 -1.13 -4.22
N ALA A 2 12.49 -2.13 -3.88
CA ALA A 2 12.33 -3.52 -4.33
C ALA A 2 12.51 -4.49 -3.16
N CYS A 3 11.92 -5.68 -3.25
CA CYS A 3 12.08 -6.72 -2.23
C CYS A 3 13.55 -7.15 -2.14
N THR A 4 14.06 -7.28 -0.91
CA THR A 4 15.45 -7.70 -0.64
C THR A 4 15.60 -9.21 -0.52
N LEU A 5 14.51 -9.93 -0.27
CA LEU A 5 14.45 -11.38 -0.19
C LEU A 5 14.05 -11.99 -1.54
N PRO A 6 14.37 -13.28 -1.77
CA PRO A 6 13.91 -13.99 -2.96
C PRO A 6 12.39 -13.90 -3.12
N LEU A 7 11.95 -13.51 -4.32
CA LEU A 7 10.54 -13.36 -4.62
C LEU A 7 9.84 -14.72 -4.66
N THR A 8 8.70 -14.83 -3.98
CA THR A 8 7.79 -15.98 -4.12
C THR A 8 7.00 -15.92 -5.44
N GLY A 9 6.69 -14.71 -5.92
CA GLY A 9 6.03 -14.46 -7.19
C GLY A 9 6.06 -12.96 -7.54
N THR A 10 6.13 -12.65 -8.84
CA THR A 10 6.26 -11.26 -9.33
C THR A 10 4.92 -10.77 -9.87
N GLY A 11 4.43 -9.63 -9.37
CA GLY A 11 3.20 -9.01 -9.87
C GLY A 11 1.91 -9.81 -9.58
N VAL A 12 1.94 -10.72 -8.60
CA VAL A 12 0.82 -11.62 -8.29
C VAL A 12 -0.10 -11.09 -7.18
N VAL A 13 0.31 -10.05 -6.46
CA VAL A 13 -0.46 -9.49 -5.34
C VAL A 13 -1.41 -8.43 -5.88
N SER A 14 -2.68 -8.48 -5.48
CA SER A 14 -3.71 -7.49 -5.86
C SER A 14 -4.05 -6.53 -4.71
N ARG A 15 -3.92 -6.97 -3.46
CA ARG A 15 -4.28 -6.19 -2.26
C ARG A 15 -3.35 -6.55 -1.10
N VAL A 16 -2.97 -5.56 -0.31
CA VAL A 16 -2.18 -5.69 0.92
C VAL A 16 -3.01 -5.12 2.07
N ILE A 17 -3.27 -5.95 3.08
CA ILE A 17 -4.03 -5.57 4.28
C ILE A 17 -3.07 -5.63 5.45
N THR A 18 -3.04 -4.55 6.23
CA THR A 18 -2.20 -4.41 7.42
C THR A 18 -3.05 -3.98 8.61
N ASP A 19 -2.44 -3.92 9.79
CA ASP A 19 -3.02 -3.31 10.99
C ASP A 19 -3.23 -1.80 10.87
N LEU A 20 -2.54 -1.13 9.93
CA LEU A 20 -2.60 0.32 9.76
C LEU A 20 -3.54 0.75 8.64
N CYS A 21 -3.58 -0.01 7.54
CA CYS A 21 -4.26 0.38 6.32
C CYS A 21 -4.41 -0.75 5.30
N VAL A 22 -5.19 -0.48 4.25
CA VAL A 22 -5.36 -1.34 3.09
C VAL A 22 -4.83 -0.64 1.84
N PHE A 23 -3.94 -1.33 1.11
CA PHE A 23 -3.45 -0.92 -0.19
C PHE A 23 -3.96 -1.84 -1.29
N ASP A 24 -4.39 -1.25 -2.41
CA ASP A 24 -4.58 -1.96 -3.67
C ASP A 24 -3.35 -1.82 -4.56
N VAL A 25 -2.99 -2.92 -5.23
CA VAL A 25 -1.95 -2.91 -6.26
C VAL A 25 -2.61 -2.55 -7.57
N LYS A 26 -2.17 -1.45 -8.19
CA LYS A 26 -2.74 -0.99 -9.45
C LYS A 26 -2.47 -2.04 -10.55
N PRO A 27 -3.50 -2.51 -11.29
CA PRO A 27 -3.33 -3.56 -12.30
C PRO A 27 -2.37 -3.19 -13.44
N ASP A 28 -2.17 -1.90 -13.68
CA ASP A 28 -1.23 -1.36 -14.67
C ASP A 28 0.24 -1.37 -14.19
N GLY A 29 0.50 -1.80 -12.95
CA GLY A 29 1.82 -1.83 -12.34
C GLY A 29 2.35 -0.46 -11.92
N SER A 30 1.52 0.60 -11.93
CA SER A 30 1.93 1.97 -11.57
C SER A 30 2.21 2.15 -10.07
N GLY A 31 1.87 1.17 -9.23
CA GLY A 31 2.25 1.13 -7.82
C GLY A 31 1.11 0.71 -6.90
N LEU A 32 1.13 1.26 -5.69
CA LEU A 32 0.14 1.01 -4.65
C LEU A 32 -0.83 2.19 -4.52
N GLU A 33 -2.08 1.90 -4.17
CA GLU A 33 -3.11 2.88 -3.85
C GLU A 33 -3.64 2.63 -2.44
N LEU A 34 -3.56 3.63 -1.57
CA LEU A 34 -4.14 3.60 -0.24
C LEU A 34 -5.64 3.80 -0.35
N ILE A 35 -6.42 2.77 0.00
CA ILE A 35 -7.88 2.78 -0.14
C ILE A 35 -8.62 2.86 1.19
N GLU A 36 -7.97 2.51 2.30
CA GLU A 36 -8.58 2.49 3.64
C GLU A 36 -7.51 2.68 4.72
N LEU A 37 -7.87 3.40 5.79
CA LEU A 37 -7.08 3.55 7.02
C LEU A 37 -7.79 2.83 8.16
N ALA A 38 -7.01 2.22 9.04
CA ALA A 38 -7.55 1.69 10.29
C ALA A 38 -8.03 2.84 11.21
N GLU A 39 -8.94 2.53 12.12
CA GLU A 39 -9.52 3.50 13.05
C GLU A 39 -8.43 4.18 13.90
N GLY A 40 -8.38 5.51 13.86
CA GLY A 40 -7.40 6.31 14.61
C GLY A 40 -6.01 6.40 13.98
N VAL A 41 -5.76 5.75 12.84
CA VAL A 41 -4.49 5.86 12.11
C VAL A 41 -4.51 7.07 11.17
N THR A 42 -3.40 7.82 11.14
CA THR A 42 -3.26 8.99 10.27
C THR A 42 -2.46 8.66 9.01
N LEU A 43 -2.63 9.48 7.97
CA LEU A 43 -1.83 9.39 6.75
C LEU A 43 -0.33 9.54 7.01
N GLU A 44 0.04 10.38 7.98
CA GLU A 44 1.44 10.59 8.37
C GLU A 44 2.05 9.34 9.00
N GLU A 45 1.29 8.64 9.84
CA GLU A 45 1.74 7.39 10.44
C GLU A 45 1.99 6.32 9.36
N VAL A 46 1.07 6.16 8.43
CA VAL A 46 1.23 5.23 7.29
C VAL A 46 2.44 5.61 6.44
N ALA A 47 2.61 6.90 6.13
CA ALA A 47 3.73 7.40 5.33
C ALA A 47 5.08 7.16 6.04
N SER A 48 5.12 7.31 7.37
CA SER A 48 6.34 7.08 8.15
C SER A 48 6.76 5.60 8.21
N LYS A 49 5.80 4.68 8.11
CA LYS A 49 6.01 3.23 8.21
C LYS A 49 6.05 2.51 6.86
N THR A 50 5.77 3.22 5.76
CA THR A 50 5.70 2.64 4.42
C THR A 50 6.82 3.20 3.55
N GLU A 51 7.81 2.37 3.20
CA GLU A 51 8.90 2.79 2.29
C GLU A 51 8.49 2.79 0.81
N ALA A 52 7.40 2.12 0.46
CA ALA A 52 6.91 2.04 -0.90
C ALA A 52 6.23 3.37 -1.31
N THR A 53 6.38 3.76 -2.57
CA THR A 53 5.62 4.89 -3.12
C THR A 53 4.19 4.44 -3.38
N TYR A 54 3.23 5.23 -2.93
CA TYR A 54 1.81 4.97 -3.13
C TYR A 54 1.05 6.28 -3.39
N THR A 55 -0.14 6.16 -3.97
CA THR A 55 -1.11 7.26 -4.12
C THR A 55 -2.26 7.09 -3.14
N ILE A 56 -2.96 8.17 -2.80
CA ILE A 56 -4.14 8.12 -1.94
C ILE A 56 -5.39 8.06 -2.82
N ALA A 57 -6.31 7.14 -2.54
CA ALA A 57 -7.57 7.06 -3.25
C ALA A 57 -8.40 8.33 -3.00
N PRO A 58 -9.07 8.88 -4.02
CA PRO A 58 -9.80 10.15 -3.91
C PRO A 58 -10.99 10.12 -2.93
N GLY A 59 -11.42 8.92 -2.48
CA GLY A 59 -12.49 8.74 -1.50
C GLY A 59 -12.02 8.61 -0.04
N LEU A 60 -10.71 8.62 0.20
CA LEU A 60 -10.13 8.54 1.53
C LEU A 60 -9.91 9.97 2.06
N ALA A 61 -10.92 10.47 2.79
CA ALA A 61 -10.94 11.81 3.38
C ALA A 61 -10.75 11.76 4.89
#